data_AF-A0AA97I6G2-F1
#
_entry.id   AF-A0AA97I6G2-F1
#
_cell.length_a   1.000
_cell.length_b   1.000
_cell.length_c   1.000
_cell.angle_alpha   90.00
_cell.angle_beta   90.00
_cell.angle_gamma   90.00
#
_symmetry.space_group_name_H-M   'P 1'
#
loop_
_entity.id
_entity.type
_entity.pdbx_description
1 polymer ?
#
loop_
_entity_poly.entity_id
_entity_poly.type
_entity_poly.pdbx_seq_one_letter_code
_entity_poly.pdbx_strand_id
1 'polypeptide(L)'
;MDSQISRAIERADLHALERLGDGLWFEVPRDYGARLLSLLRRLPPETLNGHPQILMAGYLAHQLGSRRSPWSRYQNFYTTWGRRYAATFSSFRHPADVLTAGMIALIGARLRGDFTEAEKIARRVEEHVTHRRGHGAVPWHSDPATHRPGWIAAQRSLTTLLMGRFDDAMTHARMGYEQSTSAAMRSARGNAAAYAALLSALSGSRRHAVEWLRKAEDLSEPSRGIAPFLTAPARIARVVLAIDELDEHRAEAMLIELGDAAAGYEIWPFVAAAWARFDLLFRNPAFGLIRLDETLIAQGATESADRIAGGILLSARADLLLAAGEAQSALALSTAYPANARLRAVAGRAHLRAGQAARAIRASSMPLRRAGSSRDKLDHLLVLATAQLRRGSTADAVALFDTASTYVESSGILSALLEIPQGDLEELCRRTGRMKLYEQVVARAGHHESRPVELVELTPREQIILHALAGDDTLQAIAQSLSVSINTVRSQVRSVYRKLQVSTRDDAIAVATRSGLLGLPPARPAERS
;
A
#
# COMPACT_ATOMS: atom_id res chain seq x y z
N MET A 1 5.40 -28.71 33.14
CA MET A 1 5.24 -28.38 31.70
C MET A 1 6.45 -28.87 30.90
N ASP A 2 7.67 -28.46 31.25
CA ASP A 2 8.89 -28.88 30.54
C ASP A 2 9.13 -30.40 30.46
N SER A 3 8.86 -31.12 31.55
CA SER A 3 8.95 -32.58 31.58
C SER A 3 7.86 -33.27 30.75
N GLN A 4 6.74 -32.60 30.46
CA GLN A 4 5.66 -33.14 29.63
C GLN A 4 5.96 -32.92 28.14
N ILE A 5 6.44 -31.73 27.76
CA ILE A 5 6.84 -31.41 26.38
C ILE A 5 8.01 -32.32 25.95
N SER A 6 9.03 -32.45 26.80
CA SER A 6 10.19 -33.32 26.53
C SER A 6 9.77 -34.78 26.32
N ARG A 7 8.91 -35.32 27.20
CA ARG A 7 8.38 -36.69 27.07
C ARG A 7 7.53 -36.87 25.82
N ALA A 8 6.72 -35.89 25.44
CA ALA A 8 5.91 -35.95 24.24
C ALA A 8 6.78 -35.97 22.96
N ILE A 9 7.85 -35.16 22.91
CA ILE A 9 8.81 -35.18 21.79
C ILE A 9 9.55 -36.52 21.71
N GLU A 10 10.01 -37.05 22.84
CA GLU A 10 10.73 -38.33 22.90
C GLU A 10 9.87 -39.51 22.43
N ARG A 11 8.58 -39.51 22.81
CA ARG A 11 7.62 -40.55 22.44
C ARG A 11 6.97 -40.35 21.07
N ALA A 12 7.30 -39.28 20.36
CA ALA A 12 6.62 -38.87 19.13
C ALA A 12 5.08 -38.74 19.28
N ASP A 13 4.60 -38.34 20.47
CA ASP A 13 3.17 -38.17 20.75
C ASP A 13 2.70 -36.79 20.24
N LEU A 14 2.27 -36.75 18.98
CA LEU A 14 1.83 -35.53 18.30
C LEU A 14 0.59 -34.90 18.95
N HIS A 15 -0.35 -35.72 19.40
CA HIS A 15 -1.56 -35.22 20.06
C HIS A 15 -1.27 -34.59 21.42
N ALA A 16 -0.31 -35.13 22.18
CA ALA A 16 0.16 -34.46 23.40
C ALA A 16 0.85 -33.13 23.08
N LEU A 17 1.63 -33.06 22.01
CA LEU A 17 2.26 -31.81 21.56
C LEU A 17 1.24 -30.76 21.10
N GLU A 18 0.17 -31.17 20.41
CA GLU A 18 -0.93 -30.28 20.01
C GLU A 18 -1.63 -29.67 21.23
N ARG A 19 -2.05 -30.52 22.19
CA ARG A 19 -2.68 -30.05 23.43
C ARG A 19 -1.80 -29.11 24.25
N LEU A 20 -0.49 -29.35 24.26
CA LEU A 20 0.47 -28.48 24.96
C LEU A 20 0.76 -27.20 24.15
N GLY A 21 0.72 -27.27 22.83
CA GLY A 21 0.95 -26.15 21.91
C GLY A 21 -0.15 -25.10 21.88
N ASP A 22 -1.38 -25.46 22.30
CA ASP A 22 -2.51 -24.52 22.42
C ASP A 22 -2.21 -23.35 23.38
N GLY A 23 -1.49 -23.62 24.47
CA GLY A 23 -1.07 -22.60 25.43
C GLY A 23 0.32 -21.99 25.16
N LEU A 24 1.13 -22.63 24.32
CA LEU A 24 2.58 -22.37 24.19
C LEU A 24 3.01 -22.16 22.73
N TRP A 25 2.23 -21.36 21.99
CA TRP A 25 2.40 -21.20 20.54
C TRP A 25 3.82 -20.79 20.13
N PHE A 26 4.39 -19.73 20.71
CA PHE A 26 5.77 -19.33 20.39
C PHE A 26 6.82 -19.98 21.31
N GLU A 27 6.42 -20.40 22.50
CA GLU A 27 7.32 -20.96 23.51
C GLU A 27 7.82 -22.35 23.12
N VAL A 28 6.95 -23.24 22.62
CA VAL A 28 7.37 -24.57 22.16
C VAL A 28 8.38 -24.49 20.99
N PRO A 29 8.12 -23.75 19.91
CA PRO A 29 9.09 -23.58 18.83
C PRO A 29 10.39 -22.89 19.25
N ARG A 30 10.33 -21.94 20.19
CA ARG A 30 11.50 -21.19 20.69
C ARG A 30 12.38 -22.06 21.58
N ASP A 31 11.79 -22.71 22.58
CA ASP A 31 12.54 -23.35 23.67
C ASP A 31 12.84 -24.83 23.37
N TYR A 32 12.03 -25.47 22.50
CA TYR A 32 12.19 -26.88 22.10
C TYR A 32 12.46 -27.08 20.61
N GLY A 33 12.75 -26.00 19.87
CA GLY A 33 12.81 -26.01 18.41
C GLY A 33 13.74 -27.05 17.80
N ALA A 34 14.95 -27.22 18.33
CA ALA A 34 15.90 -28.21 17.81
C ALA A 34 15.39 -29.66 17.96
N ARG A 35 14.79 -29.98 19.12
CA ARG A 35 14.23 -31.31 19.40
C ARG A 35 12.98 -31.56 18.56
N LEU A 36 12.12 -30.54 18.42
CA LEU A 36 10.95 -30.58 17.54
C LEU A 36 11.36 -30.84 16.09
N LEU A 37 12.31 -30.09 15.54
CA LEU A 37 12.80 -30.29 14.18
C LEU A 37 13.41 -31.68 13.96
N SER A 38 14.14 -32.21 14.96
CA SER A 38 14.67 -33.58 14.90
C SER A 38 13.56 -34.65 14.92
N LEU A 39 12.46 -34.41 15.62
CA LEU A 39 11.28 -35.27 15.55
C LEU A 39 10.65 -35.22 14.15
N LEU A 40 10.39 -34.02 13.63
CA LEU A 40 9.71 -33.83 12.35
C LEU A 40 10.48 -34.45 11.17
N ARG A 41 11.82 -34.42 11.18
CA ARG A 41 12.65 -35.09 10.15
C ARG A 41 12.53 -36.61 10.12
N ARG A 42 12.07 -37.23 11.21
CA ARG A 42 11.91 -38.69 11.33
C ARG A 42 10.49 -39.15 10.98
N LEU A 43 9.54 -38.24 10.86
CA LEU A 43 8.15 -38.55 10.53
C LEU A 43 7.97 -38.59 9.00
N PRO A 44 7.12 -39.50 8.48
CA PRO A 44 6.68 -39.43 7.09
C PRO A 44 6.03 -38.06 6.79
N PRO A 45 6.32 -37.42 5.66
CA PRO A 45 5.70 -36.14 5.28
C PRO A 45 4.17 -36.19 5.30
N GLU A 46 3.61 -37.36 5.01
CA GLU A 46 2.16 -37.60 4.95
C GLU A 46 1.50 -37.42 6.31
N THR A 47 2.21 -37.74 7.39
CA THR A 47 1.73 -37.61 8.77
C THR A 47 1.45 -36.14 9.10
N LEU A 48 2.31 -35.22 8.67
CA LEU A 48 2.16 -33.78 8.95
C LEU A 48 0.91 -33.17 8.33
N ASN A 49 0.33 -33.80 7.30
CA ASN A 49 -0.91 -33.32 6.69
C ASN A 49 -2.07 -33.28 7.68
N GLY A 50 -2.14 -34.25 8.59
CA GLY A 50 -3.19 -34.36 9.61
C GLY A 50 -2.95 -33.47 10.83
N HIS A 51 -1.77 -32.87 10.95
CA HIS A 51 -1.31 -32.17 12.16
C HIS A 51 -0.84 -30.74 11.84
N PRO A 52 -1.75 -29.83 11.42
CA PRO A 52 -1.40 -28.47 10.98
C PRO A 52 -0.71 -27.64 12.07
N GLN A 53 -1.03 -27.88 13.34
CA GLN A 53 -0.37 -27.22 14.47
C GLN A 53 1.09 -27.63 14.62
N ILE A 54 1.38 -28.92 14.51
CA ILE A 54 2.74 -29.47 14.57
C ILE A 54 3.55 -28.97 13.37
N LEU A 55 2.95 -28.95 12.18
CA LEU A 55 3.58 -28.39 10.98
C LEU A 55 3.95 -26.91 11.18
N MET A 56 3.01 -26.09 11.69
CA MET A 56 3.25 -24.67 11.97
C MET A 56 4.32 -24.48 13.06
N ALA A 57 4.28 -25.28 14.13
CA ALA A 57 5.28 -25.22 15.21
C ALA A 57 6.69 -25.57 14.69
N GLY A 58 6.79 -26.58 13.82
CA GLY A 58 8.04 -26.93 13.13
C GLY A 58 8.56 -25.81 12.25
N TYR A 59 7.68 -25.19 11.47
CA TYR A 59 8.02 -24.03 10.64
C TYR A 59 8.54 -22.87 11.49
N LEU A 60 7.83 -22.51 12.57
CA LEU A 60 8.27 -21.45 13.50
C LEU A 60 9.61 -21.81 14.18
N ALA A 61 9.83 -23.07 14.56
CA ALA A 61 11.09 -23.51 15.16
C ALA A 61 12.26 -23.33 14.20
N HIS A 62 12.06 -23.67 12.92
CA HIS A 62 13.05 -23.45 11.87
C HIS A 62 13.35 -21.96 11.66
N GLN A 63 12.31 -21.12 11.69
CA GLN A 63 12.42 -19.67 11.55
C GLN A 63 13.20 -19.04 12.71
N LEU A 64 12.84 -19.40 13.95
CA LEU A 64 13.49 -18.88 15.15
C LEU A 64 14.94 -19.36 15.31
N GLY A 65 15.25 -20.58 14.86
CA GLY A 65 16.61 -21.13 14.89
C GLY A 65 17.53 -20.63 13.76
N SER A 66 16.99 -19.96 12.74
CA SER A 66 17.77 -19.47 11.59
C SER A 66 18.21 -18.01 11.82
N ARG A 67 19.50 -17.70 11.64
CA ARG A 67 20.01 -16.31 11.68
C ARG A 67 19.39 -15.40 10.60
N ARG A 68 19.03 -15.98 9.45
CA ARG A 68 18.31 -15.33 8.36
C ARG A 68 17.51 -16.40 7.63
N SER A 69 16.19 -16.23 7.55
CA SER A 69 15.35 -17.12 6.74
C SER A 69 14.98 -16.40 5.45
N PRO A 70 15.35 -16.93 4.28
CA PRO A 70 14.97 -16.34 3.00
C PRO A 70 13.45 -16.23 2.86
N TRP A 71 12.98 -15.11 2.33
CA TRP A 71 11.57 -14.88 2.00
C TRP A 71 10.97 -15.99 1.13
N SER A 72 11.76 -16.54 0.20
CA SER A 72 11.35 -17.68 -0.64
C SER A 72 10.91 -18.90 0.16
N ARG A 73 11.46 -19.14 1.37
CA ARG A 73 11.02 -20.24 2.23
C ARG A 73 9.66 -19.97 2.86
N TYR A 74 9.40 -18.72 3.28
CA TYR A 74 8.09 -18.28 3.75
C TYR A 74 7.06 -18.50 2.65
N GLN A 75 7.35 -18.00 1.45
CA GLN A 75 6.50 -18.18 0.28
C GLN A 75 6.25 -19.65 -0.04
N ASN A 76 7.28 -20.48 -0.13
CA ASN A 76 7.13 -21.90 -0.45
C ASN A 76 6.28 -22.63 0.60
N PHE A 77 6.52 -22.40 1.90
CA PHE A 77 5.73 -23.02 2.95
C PHE A 77 4.23 -22.69 2.82
N TYR A 78 3.89 -21.41 2.79
CA TYR A 78 2.49 -20.99 2.78
C TYR A 78 1.79 -21.24 1.43
N THR A 79 2.49 -21.14 0.31
CA THR A 79 1.87 -21.43 -1.01
C THR A 79 1.62 -22.91 -1.20
N THR A 80 2.56 -23.79 -0.84
CA THR A 80 2.40 -25.25 -0.94
C THR A 80 1.32 -25.77 0.02
N TRP A 81 1.47 -25.49 1.32
CA TRP A 81 0.54 -25.99 2.32
C TRP A 81 -0.80 -25.26 2.28
N GLY A 82 -0.80 -23.98 1.90
CA GLY A 82 -2.04 -23.20 1.83
C GLY A 82 -2.99 -23.69 0.73
N ARG A 83 -2.49 -24.13 -0.43
CA ARG A 83 -3.35 -24.76 -1.45
C ARG A 83 -4.00 -26.04 -0.93
N ARG A 84 -3.22 -26.87 -0.23
CA ARG A 84 -3.70 -28.13 0.34
C ARG A 84 -4.76 -27.89 1.42
N TYR A 85 -4.50 -26.97 2.33
CA TYR A 85 -5.42 -26.69 3.43
C TYR A 85 -6.66 -25.92 2.98
N ALA A 86 -6.60 -25.08 1.93
CA ALA A 86 -7.79 -24.39 1.42
C ALA A 86 -8.95 -25.35 1.09
N ALA A 87 -8.64 -26.56 0.62
CA ALA A 87 -9.62 -27.60 0.31
C ALA A 87 -10.06 -28.44 1.53
N THR A 88 -9.26 -28.49 2.59
CA THR A 88 -9.40 -29.50 3.65
C THR A 88 -9.59 -28.93 5.05
N PHE A 89 -9.32 -27.64 5.30
CA PHE A 89 -9.29 -27.10 6.66
C PHE A 89 -10.61 -27.27 7.42
N SER A 90 -11.76 -27.28 6.74
CA SER A 90 -13.08 -27.47 7.34
C SER A 90 -13.35 -28.89 7.82
N SER A 91 -12.59 -29.89 7.35
CA SER A 91 -12.76 -31.29 7.76
C SER A 91 -12.13 -31.62 9.11
N PHE A 92 -11.26 -30.75 9.65
CA PHE A 92 -10.65 -30.96 10.95
C PHE A 92 -11.68 -30.90 12.09
N ARG A 93 -11.53 -31.84 13.04
CA ARG A 93 -12.43 -31.97 14.20
C ARG A 93 -12.09 -30.96 15.30
N HIS A 94 -10.81 -30.68 15.54
CA HIS A 94 -10.38 -29.74 16.57
C HIS A 94 -10.37 -28.29 16.04
N PRO A 95 -10.93 -27.31 16.77
CA PRO A 95 -10.97 -25.92 16.30
C PRO A 95 -9.58 -25.28 16.10
N ALA A 96 -8.56 -25.64 16.88
CA ALA A 96 -7.19 -25.15 16.63
C ALA A 96 -6.58 -25.65 15.31
N ASP A 97 -6.95 -26.86 14.87
CA ASP A 97 -6.49 -27.39 13.59
C ASP A 97 -7.19 -26.68 12.43
N VAL A 98 -8.51 -26.48 12.53
CA VAL A 98 -9.28 -25.65 11.58
C VAL A 98 -8.67 -24.25 11.48
N LEU A 99 -8.38 -23.63 12.62
CA LEU A 99 -7.77 -22.31 12.68
C LEU A 99 -6.38 -22.30 12.04
N THR A 100 -5.48 -23.20 12.45
CA THR A 100 -4.10 -23.20 11.96
C THR A 100 -4.04 -23.53 10.47
N ALA A 101 -4.74 -24.58 10.02
CA ALA A 101 -4.84 -24.92 8.61
C ALA A 101 -5.48 -23.79 7.79
N GLY A 102 -6.55 -23.18 8.31
CA GLY A 102 -7.23 -22.06 7.70
C GLY A 102 -6.36 -20.82 7.57
N MET A 103 -5.54 -20.49 8.58
CA MET A 103 -4.57 -19.38 8.50
C MET A 103 -3.46 -19.66 7.49
N ILE A 104 -2.94 -20.90 7.43
CA ILE A 104 -1.97 -21.29 6.38
C ILE A 104 -2.60 -21.13 4.99
N ALA A 105 -3.86 -21.55 4.82
CA ALA A 105 -4.61 -21.39 3.57
C ALA A 105 -4.82 -19.92 3.18
N LEU A 106 -5.24 -19.08 4.14
CA LEU A 106 -5.42 -17.64 3.97
C LEU A 106 -4.14 -16.94 3.52
N ILE A 107 -3.04 -17.15 4.25
CA ILE A 107 -1.74 -16.55 3.93
C ILE A 107 -1.27 -17.07 2.57
N GLY A 108 -1.42 -18.36 2.30
CA GLY A 108 -1.09 -18.95 1.01
C GLY A 108 -1.86 -18.34 -0.17
N ALA A 109 -3.16 -18.05 -0.01
CA ALA A 109 -3.96 -17.37 -1.03
C ALA A 109 -3.47 -15.94 -1.28
N ARG A 110 -3.20 -15.20 -0.20
CA ARG A 110 -2.68 -13.82 -0.25
C ARG A 110 -1.32 -13.73 -0.94
N LEU A 111 -0.41 -14.67 -0.69
CA LEU A 111 0.89 -14.74 -1.35
C LEU A 111 0.82 -15.10 -2.84
N ARG A 112 -0.31 -15.63 -3.32
CA ARG A 112 -0.58 -15.83 -4.75
C ARG A 112 -1.27 -14.62 -5.40
N GLY A 113 -1.50 -13.54 -4.63
CA GLY A 113 -2.23 -12.36 -5.08
C GLY A 113 -3.76 -12.52 -5.08
N ASP A 114 -4.30 -13.64 -4.60
CA ASP A 114 -5.76 -13.87 -4.56
C ASP A 114 -6.35 -13.40 -3.22
N PHE A 115 -6.46 -12.09 -3.07
CA PHE A 115 -6.96 -11.46 -1.84
C PHE A 115 -8.44 -11.75 -1.58
N THR A 116 -9.23 -11.93 -2.65
CA THR A 116 -10.65 -12.27 -2.55
C THR A 116 -10.82 -13.67 -1.98
N GLU A 117 -10.05 -14.66 -2.46
CA GLU A 117 -10.09 -16.00 -1.89
C GLU A 117 -9.54 -16.04 -0.46
N ALA A 118 -8.47 -15.28 -0.19
CA ALA A 118 -7.94 -15.15 1.18
C ALA A 118 -9.02 -14.67 2.16
N GLU A 119 -9.82 -13.67 1.78
CA GLU A 119 -10.92 -13.14 2.60
C GLU A 119 -12.10 -14.13 2.73
N LYS A 120 -12.42 -14.89 1.68
CA LYS A 120 -13.42 -15.97 1.75
C LYS A 120 -12.99 -17.07 2.72
N ILE A 121 -11.73 -17.50 2.66
CA ILE A 121 -11.15 -18.46 3.60
C ILE A 121 -11.25 -17.91 5.02
N ALA A 122 -10.87 -16.64 5.24
CA ALA A 122 -10.92 -16.00 6.56
C ALA A 122 -12.31 -16.07 7.18
N ARG A 123 -13.34 -15.69 6.41
CA ARG A 123 -14.74 -15.74 6.84
C ARG A 123 -15.19 -17.16 7.17
N ARG A 124 -14.86 -18.14 6.31
CA ARG A 124 -15.22 -19.55 6.56
C ARG A 124 -14.56 -20.09 7.82
N VAL A 125 -13.30 -19.72 8.09
CA VAL A 125 -12.60 -20.11 9.34
C VAL A 125 -13.29 -19.49 10.55
N GLU A 126 -13.62 -18.20 10.49
CA GLU A 126 -14.33 -17.50 11.57
C GLU A 126 -15.72 -18.10 11.83
N GLU A 127 -16.48 -18.40 10.78
CA GLU A 127 -17.77 -19.08 10.86
C GLU A 127 -17.61 -20.46 11.53
N HIS A 128 -16.62 -21.27 11.14
CA HIS A 128 -16.39 -22.60 11.74
C HIS A 128 -15.98 -22.53 13.21
N VAL A 129 -15.10 -21.59 13.57
CA VAL A 129 -14.66 -21.41 14.95
C VAL A 129 -15.80 -20.89 15.82
N THR A 130 -16.64 -19.98 15.30
CA THR A 130 -17.76 -19.38 16.04
C THR A 130 -18.94 -20.34 16.22
N HIS A 131 -19.33 -21.08 15.18
CA HIS A 131 -20.42 -22.07 15.29
C HIS A 131 -20.11 -23.17 16.31
N ARG A 132 -18.83 -23.51 16.47
CA ARG A 132 -18.37 -24.50 17.46
C ARG A 132 -18.23 -23.96 18.89
N ARG A 133 -18.39 -22.65 19.12
CA ARG A 133 -18.42 -22.05 20.49
C ARG A 133 -19.70 -22.38 21.28
N GLY A 134 -20.71 -22.97 20.64
CA GLY A 134 -22.01 -23.24 21.26
C GLY A 134 -22.79 -21.95 21.51
N HIS A 135 -24.12 -22.01 21.41
CA HIS A 135 -25.03 -20.86 21.59
C HIS A 135 -25.14 -20.38 23.06
N GLY A 136 -24.17 -20.72 23.93
CA GLY A 136 -24.24 -20.51 25.39
C GLY A 136 -22.97 -19.94 26.02
N ALA A 137 -21.96 -19.54 25.25
CA ALA A 137 -20.77 -18.89 25.80
C ALA A 137 -21.13 -17.49 26.33
N VAL A 138 -21.14 -17.34 27.65
CA VAL A 138 -21.51 -16.10 28.34
C VAL A 138 -20.27 -15.18 28.44
N PRO A 139 -20.37 -13.85 28.23
CA PRO A 139 -19.20 -12.96 28.07
C PRO A 139 -18.16 -12.94 29.20
N TRP A 140 -18.53 -13.36 30.40
CA TRP A 140 -17.67 -13.41 31.59
C TRP A 140 -17.13 -14.81 31.90
N HIS A 141 -17.47 -15.83 31.12
CA HIS A 141 -16.83 -17.14 31.22
C HIS A 141 -15.68 -17.20 30.22
N SER A 142 -14.46 -17.36 30.74
CA SER A 142 -13.26 -17.64 29.96
C SER A 142 -13.42 -19.02 29.32
N ASP A 143 -13.95 -19.11 28.10
CA ASP A 143 -13.96 -20.37 27.37
C ASP A 143 -12.50 -20.73 27.00
N PRO A 144 -11.92 -21.81 27.57
CA PRO A 144 -10.58 -22.29 27.23
C PRO A 144 -10.48 -22.68 25.75
N ALA A 145 -11.61 -22.87 25.04
CA ALA A 145 -11.67 -23.19 23.62
C ALA A 145 -11.45 -21.97 22.69
N THR A 146 -11.08 -20.81 23.22
CA THR A 146 -10.57 -19.70 22.40
C THR A 146 -9.11 -19.97 22.01
N HIS A 147 -8.94 -20.86 21.04
CA HIS A 147 -7.67 -21.14 20.38
C HIS A 147 -7.18 -19.84 19.70
N ARG A 148 -6.32 -19.05 20.36
CA ARG A 148 -5.62 -17.88 19.80
C ARG A 148 -6.56 -16.72 19.37
N PRO A 149 -7.30 -16.11 20.30
CA PRO A 149 -8.25 -15.03 19.99
C PRO A 149 -7.54 -13.81 19.37
N GLY A 150 -8.19 -13.19 18.39
CA GLY A 150 -7.64 -12.06 17.64
C GLY A 150 -6.70 -12.40 16.49
N TRP A 151 -6.22 -13.65 16.35
CA TRP A 151 -5.32 -14.00 15.23
C TRP A 151 -6.00 -13.88 13.86
N ILE A 152 -7.24 -14.38 13.73
CA ILE A 152 -8.02 -14.25 12.49
C ILE A 152 -8.22 -12.77 12.16
N ALA A 153 -8.64 -11.96 13.13
CA ALA A 153 -8.86 -10.53 12.94
C ALA A 153 -7.56 -9.83 12.51
N ALA A 154 -6.42 -10.13 13.13
CA ALA A 154 -5.12 -9.58 12.72
C ALA A 154 -4.77 -9.96 11.27
N GLN A 155 -5.00 -11.20 10.84
CA GLN A 155 -4.77 -11.62 9.46
C GLN A 155 -5.75 -11.00 8.46
N ARG A 156 -7.02 -10.85 8.83
CA ARG A 156 -8.04 -10.14 8.03
C ARG A 156 -7.70 -8.66 7.86
N SER A 157 -7.09 -8.03 8.88
CA SER A 157 -6.59 -6.66 8.77
C SER A 157 -5.59 -6.51 7.63
N LEU A 158 -4.56 -7.37 7.58
CA LEU A 158 -3.59 -7.36 6.47
C LEU A 158 -4.26 -7.68 5.12
N THR A 159 -5.15 -8.68 5.06
CA THR A 159 -5.83 -9.04 3.80
C THR A 159 -6.66 -7.87 3.27
N THR A 160 -7.50 -7.26 4.09
CA THR A 160 -8.34 -6.11 3.70
C THR A 160 -7.51 -4.87 3.42
N LEU A 161 -6.38 -4.66 4.12
CA LEU A 161 -5.40 -3.62 3.80
C LEU A 161 -4.85 -3.78 2.38
N LEU A 162 -4.44 -4.99 2.00
CA LEU A 162 -3.93 -5.30 0.65
C LEU A 162 -5.02 -5.27 -0.43
N MET A 163 -6.29 -5.42 -0.05
CA MET A 163 -7.43 -5.15 -0.94
C MET A 163 -7.74 -3.65 -1.09
N GLY A 164 -7.09 -2.76 -0.32
CA GLY A 164 -7.42 -1.32 -0.30
C GLY A 164 -8.67 -0.96 0.52
N ARG A 165 -9.20 -1.90 1.31
CA ARG A 165 -10.37 -1.70 2.18
C ARG A 165 -9.92 -1.20 3.56
N PHE A 166 -9.46 0.05 3.62
CA PHE A 166 -8.78 0.61 4.81
C PHE A 166 -9.65 0.66 6.08
N ASP A 167 -10.95 0.93 5.96
CA ASP A 167 -11.88 0.96 7.10
C ASP A 167 -12.10 -0.43 7.71
N ASP A 168 -12.26 -1.44 6.85
CA ASP A 168 -12.35 -2.84 7.28
C ASP A 168 -11.03 -3.30 7.92
N ALA A 169 -9.91 -2.89 7.33
CA ALA A 169 -8.59 -3.19 7.87
C ALA A 169 -8.37 -2.60 9.26
N MET A 170 -8.85 -1.37 9.50
CA MET A 170 -8.80 -0.72 10.81
C MET A 170 -9.69 -1.44 11.82
N THR A 171 -10.91 -1.78 11.42
CA THR A 171 -11.85 -2.55 12.25
C THR A 171 -11.22 -3.87 12.70
N HIS A 172 -10.65 -4.62 11.76
CA HIS A 172 -9.99 -5.88 12.03
C HIS A 172 -8.70 -5.73 12.85
N ALA A 173 -7.92 -4.67 12.65
CA ALA A 173 -6.74 -4.38 13.48
C ALA A 173 -7.13 -4.16 14.94
N ARG A 174 -8.17 -3.35 15.19
CA ARG A 174 -8.70 -3.10 16.53
C ARG A 174 -9.24 -4.36 17.18
N MET A 175 -10.06 -5.13 16.46
CA MET A 175 -10.56 -6.42 16.94
C MET A 175 -9.41 -7.37 17.29
N GLY A 176 -8.36 -7.45 16.46
CA GLY A 176 -7.17 -8.26 16.74
C GLY A 176 -6.47 -7.83 18.03
N TYR A 177 -6.29 -6.52 18.22
CA TYR A 177 -5.69 -5.97 19.43
C TYR A 177 -6.52 -6.20 20.71
N GLU A 178 -7.83 -6.04 20.62
CA GLU A 178 -8.76 -6.17 21.76
C GLU A 178 -8.97 -7.63 22.16
N GLN A 179 -8.96 -8.56 21.19
CA GLN A 179 -9.18 -9.99 21.44
C GLN A 179 -7.90 -10.72 21.90
N SER A 180 -6.70 -10.25 21.51
CA SER A 180 -5.43 -10.89 21.86
C SER A 180 -4.92 -10.50 23.26
N THR A 181 -5.65 -10.86 24.31
CA THR A 181 -5.34 -10.43 25.70
C THR A 181 -4.36 -11.33 26.45
N SER A 182 -4.17 -12.58 26.02
CA SER A 182 -3.32 -13.54 26.75
C SER A 182 -1.82 -13.30 26.55
N ALA A 183 -1.01 -13.76 27.51
CA ALA A 183 0.44 -13.69 27.45
C ALA A 183 1.03 -14.30 26.17
N ALA A 184 0.50 -15.46 25.75
CA ALA A 184 0.92 -16.15 24.54
C ALA A 184 0.61 -15.36 23.25
N MET A 185 -0.31 -14.39 23.30
CA MET A 185 -0.75 -13.59 22.16
C MET A 185 -0.13 -12.19 22.11
N ARG A 186 0.80 -11.85 23.01
CA ARG A 186 1.45 -10.52 23.05
C ARG A 186 2.01 -10.06 21.70
N SER A 187 2.74 -10.94 21.01
CA SER A 187 3.31 -10.64 19.69
C SER A 187 2.26 -10.36 18.61
N ALA A 188 1.16 -11.13 18.61
CA ALA A 188 0.04 -10.91 17.70
C ALA A 188 -0.70 -9.61 18.01
N ARG A 189 -0.88 -9.30 19.30
CA ARG A 189 -1.47 -8.05 19.79
C ARG A 189 -0.62 -6.84 19.36
N GLY A 190 0.69 -6.91 19.53
CA GLY A 190 1.63 -5.88 19.09
C GLY A 190 1.58 -5.67 17.57
N ASN A 191 1.50 -6.75 16.78
CA ASN A 191 1.36 -6.65 15.33
C ASN A 191 0.03 -6.02 14.89
N ALA A 192 -1.09 -6.34 15.56
CA ALA A 192 -2.37 -5.69 15.31
C ALA A 192 -2.32 -4.18 15.61
N ALA A 193 -1.67 -3.78 16.72
CA ALA A 193 -1.41 -2.37 17.01
C ALA A 193 -0.53 -1.71 15.94
N ALA A 194 0.50 -2.41 15.44
CA ALA A 194 1.36 -1.91 14.37
C ALA A 194 0.58 -1.65 13.06
N TYR A 195 -0.38 -2.51 12.69
CA TYR A 195 -1.26 -2.27 11.55
C TYR A 195 -2.20 -1.08 11.78
N ALA A 196 -2.78 -0.95 12.97
CA ALA A 196 -3.60 0.22 13.32
C ALA A 196 -2.79 1.53 13.26
N ALA A 197 -1.51 1.50 13.66
CA ALA A 197 -0.59 2.62 13.50
C ALA A 197 -0.37 2.98 12.03
N LEU A 198 -0.08 1.99 11.18
CA LEU A 198 0.11 2.20 9.74
C LEU A 198 -1.13 2.81 9.08
N LEU A 199 -2.31 2.23 9.31
CA LEU A 199 -3.57 2.75 8.78
C LEU A 199 -3.86 4.18 9.25
N SER A 200 -3.56 4.48 10.52
CA SER A 200 -3.72 5.82 11.07
C SER A 200 -2.76 6.83 10.42
N ALA A 201 -1.52 6.44 10.17
CA ALA A 201 -0.54 7.29 9.47
C ALA A 201 -0.94 7.53 8.00
N LEU A 202 -1.34 6.48 7.28
CA LEU A 202 -1.77 6.57 5.88
C LEU A 202 -3.01 7.46 5.72
N SER A 203 -3.97 7.36 6.65
CA SER A 203 -5.19 8.19 6.65
C SER A 203 -4.96 9.66 7.03
N GLY A 204 -3.76 10.00 7.53
CA GLY A 204 -3.38 11.35 7.96
C GLY A 204 -3.67 11.66 9.43
N SER A 205 -3.96 10.66 10.27
CA SER A 205 -4.26 10.84 11.70
C SER A 205 -3.03 10.60 12.58
N ARG A 206 -2.14 11.60 12.68
CA ARG A 206 -0.90 11.51 13.48
C ARG A 206 -1.15 11.14 14.94
N ARG A 207 -2.14 11.76 15.59
CA ARG A 207 -2.47 11.49 16.99
C ARG A 207 -2.78 10.01 17.22
N HIS A 208 -3.64 9.41 16.39
CA HIS A 208 -3.96 7.98 16.50
C HIS A 208 -2.78 7.10 16.12
N ALA A 209 -1.99 7.47 15.11
CA ALA A 209 -0.81 6.71 14.71
C ALA A 209 0.20 6.60 15.86
N VAL A 210 0.52 7.72 16.53
CA VAL A 210 1.41 7.75 17.69
C VAL A 210 0.86 6.94 18.87
N GLU A 211 -0.45 7.02 19.13
CA GLU A 211 -1.09 6.23 20.18
C GLU A 211 -0.94 4.72 19.94
N TRP A 212 -1.18 4.27 18.70
CA TRP A 212 -1.02 2.87 18.31
C TRP A 212 0.43 2.42 18.26
N LEU A 213 1.36 3.28 17.87
CA LEU A 213 2.79 3.00 17.90
C LEU A 213 3.26 2.69 19.33
N ARG A 214 2.86 3.51 20.31
CA ARG A 214 3.17 3.26 21.73
C ARG A 214 2.65 1.91 22.19
N LYS A 215 1.39 1.58 21.86
CA LYS A 215 0.79 0.26 22.17
C LYS A 215 1.56 -0.89 21.53
N ALA A 216 2.10 -0.72 20.32
CA ALA A 216 2.89 -1.74 19.64
C ALA A 216 4.28 -1.93 20.27
N GLU A 217 4.93 -0.83 20.69
CA GLU A 217 6.23 -0.84 21.37
C GLU A 217 6.16 -1.56 22.71
N ASP A 218 5.15 -1.26 23.53
CA ASP A 218 4.92 -1.89 24.84
C ASP A 218 4.76 -3.43 24.76
N LEU A 219 4.42 -3.95 23.58
CA LEU A 219 4.13 -5.37 23.32
C LEU A 219 5.22 -6.08 22.50
N SER A 220 6.30 -5.38 22.14
CA SER A 220 7.36 -5.92 21.31
C SER A 220 8.31 -6.80 22.15
N GLU A 221 8.24 -8.13 21.98
CA GLU A 221 9.26 -9.04 22.51
C GLU A 221 10.44 -9.20 21.52
N PRO A 222 11.71 -9.19 21.99
CA PRO A 222 12.91 -9.27 21.14
C PRO A 222 13.17 -10.67 20.55
N SER A 223 12.15 -11.36 20.02
CA SER A 223 12.34 -12.63 19.30
C SER A 223 12.93 -12.36 17.90
N ARG A 224 14.28 -12.39 17.83
CA ARG A 224 15.10 -11.92 16.70
C ARG A 224 14.74 -12.49 15.31
N GLY A 225 14.12 -13.67 15.22
CA GLY A 225 13.82 -14.33 13.93
C GLY A 225 12.54 -13.83 13.23
N ILE A 226 11.50 -13.45 13.98
CA ILE A 226 10.18 -13.06 13.42
C ILE A 226 9.87 -11.56 13.59
N ALA A 227 10.63 -10.86 14.44
CA ALA A 227 10.44 -9.45 14.74
C ALA A 227 10.38 -8.53 13.50
N PRO A 228 11.20 -8.71 12.44
CA PRO A 228 11.12 -7.87 11.25
C PRO A 228 9.73 -7.88 10.59
N PHE A 229 9.06 -9.03 10.53
CA PHE A 229 7.73 -9.15 9.93
C PHE A 229 6.64 -8.50 10.79
N LEU A 230 6.72 -8.70 12.11
CA LEU A 230 5.70 -8.20 13.03
C LEU A 230 5.76 -6.69 13.22
N THR A 231 6.96 -6.11 13.13
CA THR A 231 7.21 -4.68 13.38
C THR A 231 7.19 -3.81 12.12
N ALA A 232 7.28 -4.41 10.93
CA ALA A 232 7.32 -3.66 9.67
C ALA A 232 6.17 -2.63 9.51
N PRO A 233 4.89 -2.93 9.86
CA PRO A 233 3.83 -1.92 9.76
C PRO A 233 4.10 -0.67 10.64
N ALA A 234 4.60 -0.87 11.87
CA ALA A 234 4.94 0.23 12.77
C ALA A 234 6.14 1.04 12.24
N ARG A 235 7.13 0.38 11.65
CA ARG A 235 8.28 1.05 11.03
C ARG A 235 7.86 1.90 9.83
N ILE A 236 7.00 1.37 8.95
CA ILE A 236 6.42 2.14 7.84
C ILE A 236 5.60 3.32 8.37
N ALA A 237 4.80 3.13 9.41
CA ALA A 237 4.03 4.21 10.03
C ALA A 237 4.95 5.36 10.50
N ARG A 238 6.08 5.03 11.14
CA ARG A 238 7.07 6.03 11.56
C ARG A 238 7.71 6.74 10.36
N VAL A 239 8.03 6.02 9.28
CA VAL A 239 8.53 6.62 8.03
C VAL A 239 7.52 7.62 7.47
N VAL A 240 6.25 7.24 7.36
CA VAL A 240 5.19 8.13 6.87
C VAL A 240 5.10 9.40 7.73
N LEU A 241 5.15 9.26 9.06
CA LEU A 241 5.14 10.41 9.97
C LEU A 241 6.39 11.30 9.84
N ALA A 242 7.58 10.72 9.69
CA ALA A 242 8.81 11.50 9.49
C ALA A 242 8.78 12.27 8.16
N ILE A 243 8.30 11.64 7.09
CA ILE A 243 8.10 12.30 5.79
C ILE A 243 7.07 13.43 5.91
N ASP A 244 5.95 13.21 6.60
CA ASP A 244 4.92 14.22 6.84
C ASP A 244 5.48 15.45 7.55
N GLU A 245 6.40 15.23 8.48
CA GLU A 245 7.08 16.27 9.25
C GLU A 245 8.23 16.93 8.50
N LEU A 246 8.55 16.49 7.28
CA LEU A 246 9.71 16.95 6.51
C LEU A 246 11.04 16.66 7.22
N ASP A 247 11.13 15.57 7.95
CA ASP A 247 12.35 15.08 8.61
C ASP A 247 13.07 14.07 7.72
N GLU A 248 13.85 14.60 6.76
CA GLU A 248 14.58 13.80 5.76
C GLU A 248 15.49 12.76 6.40
N HIS A 249 16.36 13.18 7.32
CA HIS A 249 17.36 12.30 7.92
C HIS A 249 16.73 11.13 8.67
N ARG A 250 15.68 11.40 9.44
CA ARG A 250 14.98 10.34 10.18
C ARG A 250 14.25 9.41 9.23
N ALA A 251 13.58 9.94 8.22
CA ALA A 251 12.88 9.14 7.22
C ALA A 251 13.85 8.22 6.46
N GLU A 252 14.99 8.74 6.01
CA GLU A 252 16.03 7.99 5.29
C GLU A 252 16.61 6.88 6.14
N ALA A 253 17.02 7.18 7.38
CA ALA A 253 17.56 6.18 8.29
C ALA A 253 16.58 5.02 8.49
N MET A 254 15.31 5.32 8.77
CA MET A 254 14.29 4.28 8.97
C MET A 254 13.97 3.49 7.69
N LEU A 255 14.01 4.13 6.52
CA LEU A 255 13.82 3.47 5.23
C LEU A 255 14.98 2.52 4.90
N ILE A 256 16.23 2.95 5.12
CA ILE A 256 17.42 2.10 4.94
C ILE A 256 17.32 0.86 5.84
N GLU A 257 16.95 1.02 7.10
CA GLU A 257 16.81 -0.12 8.00
C GLU A 257 15.61 -1.02 7.65
N LEU A 258 14.55 -0.47 7.04
CA LEU A 258 13.40 -1.25 6.56
C LEU A 258 13.78 -2.11 5.34
N GLY A 259 14.80 -1.66 4.59
CA GLY A 259 15.24 -2.26 3.34
C GLY A 259 14.42 -1.78 2.15
N ASP A 260 14.74 -2.32 0.98
CA ASP A 260 13.89 -2.13 -0.19
C ASP A 260 12.60 -2.95 -0.07
N ALA A 261 11.63 -2.64 -0.92
CA ALA A 261 10.40 -3.42 -1.00
C ALA A 261 10.63 -4.85 -1.52
N ALA A 262 11.81 -5.17 -2.06
CA ALA A 262 12.22 -6.52 -2.45
C ALA A 262 12.65 -7.41 -1.26
N ALA A 263 12.82 -6.82 -0.07
CA ALA A 263 13.26 -7.50 1.16
C ALA A 263 12.29 -8.56 1.73
N GLY A 264 11.16 -8.84 1.05
CA GLY A 264 10.28 -9.96 1.37
C GLY A 264 9.27 -9.65 2.47
N TYR A 265 8.38 -8.71 2.21
CA TYR A 265 7.24 -8.39 3.08
C TYR A 265 5.94 -8.53 2.31
N GLU A 266 4.87 -9.05 2.91
CA GLU A 266 3.54 -9.01 2.27
C GLU A 266 3.05 -7.57 2.08
N ILE A 267 3.53 -6.64 2.93
CA ILE A 267 3.22 -5.21 2.91
C ILE A 267 4.20 -4.38 2.06
N TRP A 268 4.97 -5.02 1.18
CA TRP A 268 5.89 -4.33 0.27
C TRP A 268 5.28 -3.15 -0.51
N PRO A 269 3.98 -3.11 -0.88
CA PRO A 269 3.42 -1.95 -1.59
C PRO A 269 3.52 -0.67 -0.77
N PHE A 270 3.43 -0.76 0.56
CA PHE A 270 3.53 0.40 1.45
C PHE A 270 4.99 0.84 1.66
N VAL A 271 5.94 -0.10 1.59
CA VAL A 271 7.38 0.21 1.59
C VAL A 271 7.75 0.94 0.30
N ALA A 272 7.31 0.43 -0.85
CA ALA A 272 7.54 1.03 -2.15
C ALA A 272 6.90 2.42 -2.26
N ALA A 273 5.66 2.59 -1.76
CA ALA A 273 5.00 3.89 -1.71
C ALA A 273 5.74 4.89 -0.79
N ALA A 274 6.30 4.42 0.33
CA ALA A 274 7.09 5.25 1.23
C ALA A 274 8.41 5.70 0.59
N TRP A 275 9.13 4.80 -0.10
CA TRP A 275 10.30 5.14 -0.89
C TRP A 275 9.98 6.12 -2.02
N ALA A 276 8.93 5.85 -2.80
CA ALA A 276 8.48 6.76 -3.86
C ALA A 276 8.16 8.15 -3.30
N ARG A 277 7.51 8.23 -2.14
CA ARG A 277 7.22 9.51 -1.49
C ARG A 277 8.47 10.21 -0.98
N PHE A 278 9.44 9.47 -0.43
CA PHE A 278 10.72 10.01 -0.01
C PHE A 278 11.50 10.56 -1.21
N ASP A 279 11.58 9.81 -2.30
CA ASP A 279 12.30 10.21 -3.51
C ASP A 279 11.65 11.44 -4.18
N LEU A 280 10.31 11.52 -4.14
CA LEU A 280 9.54 12.67 -4.61
C LEU A 280 9.91 13.97 -3.90
N LEU A 281 10.12 13.92 -2.57
CA LEU A 281 10.25 15.11 -1.74
C LEU A 281 11.70 15.51 -1.44
N PHE A 282 12.60 14.54 -1.29
CA PHE A 282 13.97 14.78 -0.80
C PHE A 282 15.07 14.35 -1.78
N ARG A 283 14.71 13.66 -2.87
CA ARG A 283 15.68 13.16 -3.86
C ARG A 283 15.22 13.56 -5.27
N ASN A 284 15.28 12.63 -6.21
CA ASN A 284 14.96 12.84 -7.60
C ASN A 284 13.70 12.02 -7.99
N PRO A 285 12.60 12.67 -8.43
CA PRO A 285 11.39 11.96 -8.83
C PRO A 285 11.58 10.92 -9.96
N ALA A 286 12.47 11.17 -10.92
CA ALA A 286 12.76 10.22 -11.99
C ALA A 286 13.47 8.96 -11.44
N PHE A 287 14.35 9.13 -10.45
CA PHE A 287 14.95 8.00 -9.75
C PHE A 287 13.92 7.21 -8.93
N GLY A 288 12.96 7.90 -8.32
CA GLY A 288 11.82 7.25 -7.66
C GLY A 288 10.98 6.39 -8.62
N LEU A 289 10.79 6.82 -9.87
CA LEU A 289 10.11 6.01 -10.90
C LEU A 289 10.89 4.74 -11.23
N ILE A 290 12.20 4.85 -11.44
CA ILE A 290 13.09 3.69 -11.72
C ILE A 290 12.99 2.68 -10.57
N ARG A 291 13.16 3.14 -9.33
CA ARG A 291 13.08 2.28 -8.14
C ARG A 291 11.70 1.60 -8.01
N LEU A 292 10.63 2.34 -8.29
CA LEU A 292 9.27 1.78 -8.25
C LEU A 292 9.09 0.71 -9.33
N ASP A 293 9.55 0.95 -10.55
CA ASP A 293 9.46 0.00 -11.67
C ASP A 293 10.30 -1.26 -11.43
N GLU A 294 11.53 -1.11 -10.93
CA GLU A 294 12.39 -2.23 -10.49
C GLU A 294 11.70 -3.07 -9.40
N THR A 295 11.05 -2.41 -8.43
CA THR A 295 10.30 -3.09 -7.38
C THR A 295 9.11 -3.87 -7.95
N LEU A 296 8.33 -3.27 -8.85
CA LEU A 296 7.18 -3.91 -9.48
C LEU A 296 7.60 -5.16 -10.27
N ILE A 297 8.71 -5.06 -11.01
CA ILE A 297 9.29 -6.19 -11.75
C ILE A 297 9.75 -7.28 -10.79
N ALA A 298 10.51 -6.92 -9.74
CA ALA A 298 11.01 -7.87 -8.74
C ALA A 298 9.88 -8.61 -7.99
N GLN A 299 8.74 -7.95 -7.80
CA GLN A 299 7.55 -8.53 -7.16
C GLN A 299 6.60 -9.25 -8.14
N GLY A 300 6.88 -9.22 -9.44
CA GLY A 300 5.98 -9.77 -10.47
C GLY A 300 4.60 -9.07 -10.50
N ALA A 301 4.56 -7.79 -10.16
CA ALA A 301 3.33 -7.03 -9.91
C ALA A 301 3.03 -5.96 -10.98
N THR A 302 3.77 -5.92 -12.09
CA THR A 302 3.62 -4.91 -13.15
C THR A 302 2.18 -4.78 -13.67
N GLU A 303 1.46 -5.89 -13.84
CA GLU A 303 0.08 -5.90 -14.36
C GLU A 303 -1.03 -5.74 -13.30
N SER A 304 -0.66 -5.77 -12.02
CA SER A 304 -1.59 -5.74 -10.88
C SER A 304 -1.38 -4.54 -9.94
N ALA A 305 -0.36 -3.72 -10.20
CA ALA A 305 0.01 -2.53 -9.42
C ALA A 305 -1.14 -1.52 -9.25
N ASP A 306 -2.07 -1.48 -10.21
CA ASP A 306 -3.24 -0.63 -10.20
C ASP A 306 -4.32 -1.05 -9.18
N ARG A 307 -4.39 -2.35 -8.84
CA ARG A 307 -5.41 -2.93 -7.97
C ARG A 307 -4.91 -3.24 -6.56
N ILE A 308 -3.60 -3.42 -6.38
CA ILE A 308 -3.02 -3.76 -5.08
C ILE A 308 -3.11 -2.57 -4.11
N ALA A 309 -3.51 -2.86 -2.87
CA ALA A 309 -3.54 -1.92 -1.75
C ALA A 309 -4.29 -0.60 -2.08
N GLY A 310 -5.40 -0.70 -2.81
CA GLY A 310 -6.24 0.45 -3.16
C GLY A 310 -5.61 1.41 -4.17
N GLY A 311 -4.65 0.94 -4.97
CA GLY A 311 -3.97 1.77 -5.97
C GLY A 311 -2.97 2.76 -5.34
N ILE A 312 -2.38 2.41 -4.19
CA ILE A 312 -1.36 3.24 -3.54
C ILE A 312 -0.12 3.42 -4.42
N LEU A 313 0.30 2.36 -5.12
CA LEU A 313 1.44 2.40 -6.05
C LEU A 313 1.12 3.17 -7.32
N LEU A 314 -0.12 3.03 -7.81
CA LEU A 314 -0.63 3.82 -8.93
C LEU A 314 -0.62 5.32 -8.61
N SER A 315 -1.02 5.68 -7.39
CA SER A 315 -0.98 7.07 -6.94
C SER A 315 0.44 7.59 -6.76
N ALA A 316 1.35 6.77 -6.20
CA ALA A 316 2.76 7.10 -6.07
C ALA A 316 3.42 7.31 -7.44
N ARG A 317 3.11 6.45 -8.43
CA ARG A 317 3.58 6.62 -9.81
C ARG A 317 3.08 7.93 -10.40
N ALA A 318 1.81 8.25 -10.23
CA ALA A 318 1.24 9.50 -10.76
C ALA A 318 1.88 10.75 -10.14
N ASP A 319 2.16 10.73 -8.83
CA ASP A 319 2.90 11.79 -8.13
C ASP A 319 4.30 11.99 -8.72
N LEU A 320 5.04 10.89 -8.89
CA LEU A 320 6.39 10.92 -9.45
C LEU A 320 6.41 11.37 -10.92
N LEU A 321 5.48 10.89 -11.75
CA LEU A 321 5.34 11.31 -13.15
C LEU A 321 5.08 12.82 -13.25
N LEU A 322 4.15 13.34 -12.45
CA LEU A 322 3.86 14.76 -12.42
C LEU A 322 5.08 15.58 -12.00
N ALA A 323 5.84 15.11 -11.02
CA ALA A 323 7.07 15.77 -10.57
C ALA A 323 8.23 15.66 -11.57
N ALA A 324 8.29 14.58 -12.35
CA ALA A 324 9.24 14.41 -13.45
C ALA A 324 8.90 15.25 -14.70
N GLY A 325 7.73 15.90 -14.73
CA GLY A 325 7.27 16.71 -15.87
C GLY A 325 6.34 15.98 -16.84
N GLU A 326 6.07 14.69 -16.61
CA GLU A 326 5.15 13.87 -17.39
C GLU A 326 3.69 14.06 -16.95
N ALA A 327 3.22 15.30 -16.94
CA ALA A 327 1.88 15.66 -16.49
C ALA A 327 0.78 14.97 -17.30
N GLN A 328 1.01 14.70 -18.59
CA GLN A 328 0.05 14.00 -19.42
C GLN A 328 -0.11 12.52 -19.02
N SER A 329 1.01 11.85 -18.71
CA SER A 329 1.02 10.48 -18.17
C SER A 329 0.21 10.41 -16.87
N ALA A 330 0.43 11.36 -15.95
CA ALA A 330 -0.31 11.44 -14.70
C ALA A 330 -1.82 11.68 -14.90
N LEU A 331 -2.21 12.56 -15.84
CA LEU A 331 -3.62 12.82 -16.17
C LEU A 331 -4.32 11.61 -16.77
N ALA A 332 -3.63 10.84 -17.62
CA ALA A 332 -4.20 9.63 -18.19
C ALA A 332 -4.49 8.57 -17.13
N LEU A 333 -3.64 8.44 -16.11
CA LEU A 333 -3.92 7.57 -14.96
C LEU A 333 -5.19 8.02 -14.23
N SER A 334 -5.36 9.33 -13.98
CA SER A 334 -6.61 9.84 -13.39
C SER A 334 -7.85 9.59 -14.26
N THR A 335 -7.68 9.57 -15.59
CA THR A 335 -8.79 9.30 -16.53
C THR A 335 -9.14 7.82 -16.55
N ALA A 336 -8.14 6.94 -16.51
CA ALA A 336 -8.31 5.50 -16.47
C ALA A 336 -8.93 5.01 -15.15
N TYR A 337 -8.65 5.70 -14.04
CA TYR A 337 -9.09 5.32 -12.70
C TYR A 337 -9.84 6.46 -11.99
N PRO A 338 -11.02 6.88 -12.50
CA PRO A 338 -11.73 8.07 -12.03
C PRO A 338 -12.28 7.97 -10.60
N ALA A 339 -12.39 6.75 -10.05
CA ALA A 339 -12.81 6.50 -8.68
C ALA A 339 -11.70 6.75 -7.64
N ASN A 340 -10.44 6.85 -8.06
CA ASN A 340 -9.32 7.08 -7.16
C ASN A 340 -9.21 8.57 -6.80
N ALA A 341 -9.56 8.92 -5.56
CA ALA A 341 -9.57 10.31 -5.08
C ALA A 341 -8.18 10.97 -5.19
N ARG A 342 -7.11 10.24 -4.86
CA ARG A 342 -5.75 10.77 -4.91
C ARG A 342 -5.31 11.11 -6.33
N LEU A 343 -5.61 10.26 -7.32
CA LEU A 343 -5.32 10.58 -8.72
C LEU A 343 -6.05 11.84 -9.21
N ARG A 344 -7.26 12.10 -8.70
CA ARG A 344 -7.99 13.34 -9.02
C ARG A 344 -7.31 14.58 -8.43
N ALA A 345 -6.69 14.47 -7.25
CA ALA A 345 -5.87 15.54 -6.69
C ALA A 345 -4.59 15.76 -7.53
N VAL A 346 -3.92 14.68 -7.97
CA VAL A 346 -2.78 14.75 -8.90
C VAL A 346 -3.18 15.44 -10.21
N ALA A 347 -4.32 15.10 -10.79
CA ALA A 347 -4.86 15.77 -11.98
C ALA A 347 -5.13 17.27 -11.72
N GLY A 348 -5.66 17.59 -10.55
CA GLY A 348 -5.83 18.96 -10.10
C GLY A 348 -4.51 19.75 -10.05
N ARG A 349 -3.46 19.16 -9.48
CA ARG A 349 -2.11 19.74 -9.46
C ARG A 349 -1.50 19.89 -10.85
N ALA A 350 -1.70 18.92 -11.74
CA ALA A 350 -1.27 19.00 -13.12
C ALA A 350 -1.90 20.22 -13.84
N HIS A 351 -3.21 20.41 -13.67
CA HIS A 351 -3.89 21.58 -14.22
C HIS A 351 -3.42 22.91 -13.58
N LEU A 352 -3.10 22.93 -12.28
CA LEU A 352 -2.50 24.11 -11.65
C LEU A 352 -1.13 24.44 -12.27
N ARG A 353 -0.25 23.46 -12.43
CA ARG A 353 1.06 23.66 -13.07
C ARG A 353 0.95 24.11 -14.53
N ALA A 354 -0.16 23.79 -15.19
CA ALA A 354 -0.48 24.25 -16.55
C ALA A 354 -1.22 25.59 -16.61
N GLY A 355 -1.44 26.27 -15.49
CA GLY A 355 -2.19 27.53 -15.43
C GLY A 355 -3.71 27.38 -15.63
N GLN A 356 -4.24 26.16 -15.63
CA GLN A 356 -5.64 25.85 -15.94
C GLN A 356 -6.50 25.75 -14.67
N ALA A 357 -6.63 26.84 -13.92
CA ALA A 357 -7.32 26.85 -12.62
C ALA A 357 -8.77 26.31 -12.66
N ALA A 358 -9.54 26.63 -13.71
CA ALA A 358 -10.91 26.11 -13.85
C ALA A 358 -10.97 24.58 -14.02
N ARG A 359 -9.96 23.97 -14.66
CA ARG A 359 -9.84 22.51 -14.80
C ARG A 359 -9.35 21.87 -13.52
N ALA A 360 -8.44 22.52 -12.79
CA ALA A 360 -8.04 22.08 -11.46
C ALA A 360 -9.25 21.98 -10.51
N ILE A 361 -10.13 22.98 -10.53
CA ILE A 361 -11.39 22.96 -9.78
C ILE A 361 -12.22 21.75 -10.21
N ARG A 362 -12.49 21.53 -11.50
CA ARG A 362 -13.29 20.36 -11.94
C ARG A 362 -12.67 19.02 -11.53
N ALA A 363 -11.36 18.88 -11.67
CA ALA A 363 -10.64 17.67 -11.30
C ALA A 363 -10.79 17.37 -9.80
N SER A 364 -10.67 18.39 -8.95
CA SER A 364 -10.74 18.26 -7.48
C SER A 364 -12.09 18.60 -6.83
N SER A 365 -13.11 18.97 -7.62
CA SER A 365 -14.47 19.15 -7.13
C SER A 365 -15.09 17.79 -6.86
N MET A 366 -15.06 17.41 -5.58
CA MET A 366 -15.78 16.26 -5.08
C MET A 366 -16.39 16.64 -3.73
N PRO A 367 -17.60 16.13 -3.40
CA PRO A 367 -18.11 16.32 -2.06
C PRO A 367 -17.08 15.82 -1.05
N LEU A 368 -16.69 16.65 -0.07
CA LEU A 368 -15.69 16.26 0.95
C LEU A 368 -16.08 14.98 1.70
N ARG A 369 -17.37 14.62 1.73
CA ARG A 369 -17.87 13.35 2.27
C ARG A 369 -17.51 12.12 1.44
N ARG A 370 -17.19 12.29 0.15
CA ARG A 370 -16.75 11.25 -0.79
C ARG A 370 -15.23 11.25 -1.01
N ALA A 371 -14.54 12.33 -0.65
CA ALA A 371 -13.08 12.35 -0.59
C ALA A 371 -12.65 11.38 0.51
N GLY A 372 -11.81 10.41 0.16
CA GLY A 372 -11.52 9.22 0.96
C GLY A 372 -10.98 9.53 2.36
N SER A 373 -9.68 9.35 2.54
CA SER A 373 -9.01 9.63 3.81
C SER A 373 -8.97 11.13 4.12
N SER A 374 -8.63 11.49 5.36
CA SER A 374 -8.41 12.90 5.73
C SER A 374 -7.24 13.51 4.95
N ARG A 375 -6.23 12.70 4.60
CA ARG A 375 -5.16 13.12 3.68
C ARG A 375 -5.69 13.45 2.29
N ASP A 376 -6.54 12.60 1.71
CA ASP A 376 -7.12 12.88 0.38
C ASP A 376 -7.94 14.18 0.39
N LYS A 377 -8.69 14.43 1.48
CA LYS A 377 -9.43 15.68 1.67
C LYS A 377 -8.49 16.89 1.72
N LEU A 378 -7.37 16.79 2.43
CA LEU A 378 -6.37 17.84 2.51
C LEU A 378 -5.82 18.18 1.12
N ASP A 379 -5.43 17.18 0.33
CA ASP A 379 -4.89 17.39 -1.02
C ASP A 379 -5.90 18.12 -1.91
N HIS A 380 -7.17 17.73 -1.86
CA HIS A 380 -8.24 18.40 -2.59
C HIS A 380 -8.46 19.85 -2.14
N LEU A 381 -8.46 20.11 -0.82
CA LEU A 381 -8.60 21.47 -0.28
C LEU A 381 -7.47 22.38 -0.73
N LEU A 382 -6.22 21.89 -0.72
CA LEU A 382 -5.05 22.66 -1.16
C LEU A 382 -5.11 22.98 -2.65
N VAL A 383 -5.51 22.02 -3.49
CA VAL A 383 -5.72 22.26 -4.94
C VAL A 383 -6.82 23.29 -5.16
N LEU A 384 -7.97 23.14 -4.49
CA LEU A 384 -9.10 24.06 -4.65
C LEU A 384 -8.76 25.47 -4.17
N ALA A 385 -8.10 25.62 -3.02
CA ALA A 385 -7.66 26.91 -2.50
C ALA A 385 -6.72 27.62 -3.50
N THR A 386 -5.74 26.89 -4.02
CA THR A 386 -4.78 27.41 -5.01
C THR A 386 -5.49 27.80 -6.31
N ALA A 387 -6.42 26.98 -6.79
CA ALA A 387 -7.17 27.27 -8.00
C ALA A 387 -8.07 28.51 -7.85
N GLN A 388 -8.71 28.67 -6.67
CA GLN A 388 -9.56 29.83 -6.38
C GLN A 388 -8.73 31.11 -6.23
N LEU A 389 -7.54 31.03 -5.63
CA LEU A 389 -6.59 32.15 -5.56
C LEU A 389 -6.25 32.64 -6.97
N ARG A 390 -5.85 31.74 -7.87
CA ARG A 390 -5.48 32.07 -9.25
C ARG A 390 -6.64 32.59 -10.11
N ARG A 391 -7.89 32.33 -9.71
CA ARG A 391 -9.09 32.90 -10.36
C ARG A 391 -9.48 34.27 -9.80
N GLY A 392 -8.81 34.75 -8.75
CA GLY A 392 -9.16 36.00 -8.05
C GLY A 392 -10.27 35.85 -7.01
N SER A 393 -10.80 34.63 -6.80
CA SER A 393 -11.83 34.32 -5.78
C SER A 393 -11.19 34.23 -4.39
N THR A 394 -10.72 35.36 -3.88
CA THR A 394 -9.92 35.46 -2.64
C THR A 394 -10.65 34.89 -1.42
N ALA A 395 -11.94 35.21 -1.24
CA ALA A 395 -12.70 34.76 -0.08
C ALA A 395 -12.79 33.22 0.00
N ASP A 396 -13.10 32.57 -1.14
CA ASP A 396 -13.14 31.10 -1.24
C ASP A 396 -11.77 30.48 -0.99
N ALA A 397 -10.72 31.07 -1.57
CA ALA A 397 -9.34 30.61 -1.39
C ALA A 397 -8.92 30.64 0.08
N VAL A 398 -9.23 31.74 0.78
CA VAL A 398 -8.96 31.92 2.21
C VAL A 398 -9.73 30.89 3.04
N ALA A 399 -11.03 30.70 2.81
CA ALA A 399 -11.83 29.75 3.58
C ALA A 399 -11.35 28.29 3.42
N LEU A 400 -11.03 27.89 2.18
CA LEU A 400 -10.51 26.55 1.88
C LEU A 400 -9.12 26.33 2.50
N PHE A 401 -8.22 27.31 2.37
CA PHE A 401 -6.87 27.21 2.92
C PHE A 401 -6.85 27.29 4.44
N ASP A 402 -7.73 28.08 5.07
CA ASP A 402 -7.88 28.14 6.53
C ASP A 402 -8.26 26.77 7.11
N THR A 403 -9.18 26.07 6.44
CA THR A 403 -9.54 24.69 6.79
C THR A 403 -8.35 23.73 6.60
N ALA A 404 -7.67 23.81 5.46
CA ALA A 404 -6.53 22.94 5.15
C ALA A 404 -5.35 23.14 6.11
N SER A 405 -4.98 24.39 6.38
CA SER A 405 -3.86 24.75 7.24
C SER A 405 -4.12 24.41 8.70
N THR A 406 -5.35 24.63 9.21
CA THR A 406 -5.74 24.16 10.55
C THR A 406 -5.58 22.64 10.68
N TYR A 407 -5.93 21.89 9.62
CA TYR A 407 -5.71 20.46 9.60
C TYR A 407 -4.21 20.10 9.54
N VAL A 408 -3.40 20.80 8.74
CA VAL A 408 -1.93 20.62 8.69
C VAL A 408 -1.30 20.86 10.06
N GLU A 409 -1.66 21.94 10.75
CA GLU A 409 -1.12 22.30 12.07
C GLU A 409 -1.46 21.24 13.13
N SER A 410 -2.68 20.69 13.09
CA SER A 410 -3.12 19.65 14.06
C SER A 410 -2.64 18.24 13.72
N SER A 411 -2.43 17.92 12.44
CA SER A 411 -1.97 16.60 11.98
C SER A 411 -0.46 16.50 11.78
N GLY A 412 0.23 17.63 11.59
CA GLY A 412 1.67 17.69 11.30
C GLY A 412 2.05 17.27 9.88
N ILE A 413 1.11 17.23 8.93
CA ILE A 413 1.35 16.86 7.52
C ILE A 413 1.85 18.08 6.74
N LEU A 414 3.07 18.53 7.07
CA LEU A 414 3.73 19.63 6.36
C LEU A 414 4.02 19.26 4.90
N SER A 415 4.28 17.99 4.63
CA SER A 415 4.58 17.48 3.28
C SER A 415 3.50 17.76 2.23
N ALA A 416 2.24 17.92 2.63
CA ALA A 416 1.16 18.26 1.70
C ALA A 416 1.31 19.68 1.11
N LEU A 417 1.94 20.61 1.85
CA LEU A 417 2.15 21.99 1.40
C LEU A 417 3.21 22.10 0.30
N LEU A 418 4.10 21.10 0.15
CA LEU A 418 5.09 21.05 -0.92
C LEU A 418 4.49 20.69 -2.28
N GLU A 419 3.25 20.23 -2.31
CA GLU A 419 2.61 19.79 -3.55
C GLU A 419 1.94 20.93 -4.33
N ILE A 420 1.78 22.10 -3.71
CA ILE A 420 1.31 23.33 -4.36
C ILE A 420 2.49 24.24 -4.69
N PRO A 421 2.40 25.08 -5.74
CA PRO A 421 3.48 25.99 -6.11
C PRO A 421 3.83 26.95 -4.98
N GLN A 422 5.13 27.15 -4.72
CA GLN A 422 5.61 27.92 -3.57
C GLN A 422 5.06 29.35 -3.52
N GLY A 423 4.99 30.04 -4.66
CA GLY A 423 4.42 31.40 -4.72
C GLY A 423 2.95 31.45 -4.33
N ASP A 424 2.16 30.43 -4.69
CA ASP A 424 0.76 30.33 -4.28
C ASP A 424 0.66 30.02 -2.77
N LEU A 425 1.52 29.14 -2.25
CA LEU A 425 1.59 28.82 -0.81
C LEU A 425 1.90 30.07 0.01
N GLU A 426 2.90 30.85 -0.39
CA GLU A 426 3.28 32.08 0.31
C GLU A 426 2.12 33.08 0.36
N GLU A 427 1.44 33.28 -0.77
CA GLU A 427 0.28 34.17 -0.87
C GLU A 427 -0.87 33.70 0.03
N LEU A 428 -1.19 32.40 0.01
CA LEU A 428 -2.22 31.80 0.85
C LEU A 428 -1.90 31.93 2.35
N CYS A 429 -0.65 31.66 2.74
CA CYS A 429 -0.18 31.86 4.11
C CYS A 429 -0.26 33.33 4.53
N ARG A 430 0.11 34.28 3.65
CA ARG A 430 0.04 35.71 3.95
C ARG A 430 -1.39 36.17 4.19
N ARG A 431 -2.32 35.77 3.31
CA ARG A 431 -3.75 36.14 3.40
C ARG A 431 -4.46 35.53 4.60
N THR A 432 -3.98 34.40 5.10
CA THR A 432 -4.56 33.69 6.24
C THR A 432 -3.81 33.91 7.56
N GLY A 433 -2.79 34.78 7.57
CA GLY A 433 -2.00 35.08 8.78
C GLY A 433 -1.09 33.94 9.24
N ARG A 434 -0.76 32.98 8.37
CA ARG A 434 0.01 31.76 8.67
C ARG A 434 1.43 31.78 8.10
N MET A 435 2.10 32.94 8.14
CA MET A 435 3.47 33.05 7.65
C MET A 435 4.48 32.18 8.42
N LYS A 436 4.26 31.93 9.71
CA LYS A 436 5.07 30.98 10.49
C LYS A 436 5.05 29.56 9.93
N LEU A 437 3.89 29.13 9.39
CA LEU A 437 3.76 27.82 8.74
C LEU A 437 4.57 27.79 7.44
N TYR A 438 4.53 28.85 6.64
CA TYR A 438 5.37 28.98 5.44
C TYR A 438 6.86 28.94 5.77
N GLU A 439 7.30 29.75 6.75
CA GLU A 439 8.68 29.78 7.22
C GLU A 439 9.15 28.41 7.70
N GLN A 440 8.30 27.66 8.42
CA GLN A 440 8.60 26.31 8.87
C GLN A 440 8.79 25.33 7.70
N VAL A 441 7.97 25.42 6.65
CA VAL A 441 8.10 24.58 5.45
C VAL A 441 9.41 24.91 4.71
N VAL A 442 9.67 26.19 4.47
CA VAL A 442 10.90 26.65 3.79
C VAL A 442 12.15 26.26 4.59
N ALA A 443 12.12 26.37 5.92
CA ALA A 443 13.25 26.00 6.78
C ALA A 443 13.56 24.50 6.73
N ARG A 444 12.57 23.63 6.49
CA ARG A 444 12.75 22.17 6.48
C ARG A 444 13.02 21.60 5.10
N ALA A 445 12.37 22.12 4.06
CA ALA A 445 12.44 21.59 2.70
C ALA A 445 13.18 22.50 1.71
N GLY A 446 13.57 23.71 2.14
CA GLY A 446 14.09 24.73 1.24
C GLY A 446 13.01 25.31 0.34
N HIS A 447 13.46 25.99 -0.72
CA HIS A 447 12.58 26.49 -1.77
C HIS A 447 12.21 25.35 -2.73
N HIS A 448 10.91 25.14 -2.96
CA HIS A 448 10.38 24.10 -3.83
C HIS A 448 9.67 24.71 -5.05
N GLU A 449 10.34 24.70 -6.19
CA GLU A 449 9.70 25.15 -7.43
C GLU A 449 8.95 24.02 -8.12
N SER A 450 7.63 24.18 -8.23
CA SER A 450 6.84 23.38 -9.16
C SER A 450 7.08 23.90 -10.57
N ARG A 451 7.79 23.12 -11.39
CA ARG A 451 7.99 23.46 -12.81
C ARG A 451 6.64 23.59 -13.52
N PRO A 452 6.40 24.66 -14.29
CA PRO A 452 5.26 24.73 -15.19
C PRO A 452 5.24 23.53 -16.14
N VAL A 453 4.05 23.06 -16.48
CA VAL A 453 3.87 21.93 -17.40
C VAL A 453 2.98 22.36 -18.55
N GLU A 454 3.31 21.91 -19.75
CA GLU A 454 2.45 22.09 -20.91
C GLU A 454 1.53 20.88 -21.04
N LEU A 455 0.21 21.14 -21.04
CA LEU A 455 -0.79 20.11 -21.27
C LEU A 455 -1.33 20.24 -22.69
N VAL A 456 -1.20 19.16 -23.45
CA VAL A 456 -1.63 19.12 -24.85
C VAL A 456 -2.86 18.24 -24.96
N GLU A 457 -3.92 18.79 -25.54
CA GLU A 457 -5.15 18.05 -25.80
C GLU A 457 -5.16 17.46 -27.20
N LEU A 458 -4.71 16.22 -27.30
CA LEU A 458 -4.87 15.41 -28.51
C LEU A 458 -6.19 14.63 -28.44
N THR A 459 -6.91 14.62 -29.56
CA THR A 459 -8.04 13.71 -29.75
C THR A 459 -7.52 12.27 -29.79
N PRO A 460 -8.37 11.26 -29.55
CA PRO A 460 -7.94 9.86 -29.65
C PRO A 460 -7.28 9.51 -30.99
N ARG A 461 -7.71 10.16 -32.09
CA ARG A 461 -7.13 9.93 -33.43
C ARG A 461 -5.77 10.61 -33.59
N GLU A 462 -5.63 11.84 -33.11
CA GLU A 462 -4.33 12.51 -33.07
C GLU A 462 -3.33 11.77 -32.18
N GLN A 463 -3.77 11.16 -31.08
CA GLN A 463 -2.94 10.31 -30.22
C GLN A 463 -2.41 9.08 -30.97
N ILE A 464 -3.28 8.41 -31.74
CA ILE A 464 -2.89 7.27 -32.59
C ILE A 464 -1.86 7.70 -33.64
N ILE A 465 -2.09 8.83 -34.30
CA ILE A 465 -1.13 9.37 -35.27
C ILE A 465 0.20 9.73 -34.61
N LEU A 466 0.19 10.35 -33.44
CA LEU A 466 1.43 10.67 -32.72
C LEU A 466 2.24 9.41 -32.36
N HIS A 467 1.58 8.33 -31.93
CA HIS A 467 2.26 7.05 -31.68
C HIS A 467 2.83 6.45 -32.97
N ALA A 468 2.07 6.50 -34.07
CA ALA A 468 2.54 6.01 -35.37
C ALA A 468 3.74 6.82 -35.90
N LEU A 469 3.75 8.14 -35.64
CA LEU A 469 4.88 9.01 -35.97
C LEU A 469 6.16 8.67 -35.17
N ALA A 470 6.04 8.06 -34.00
CA ALA A 470 7.21 7.70 -33.18
C ALA A 470 7.96 6.46 -33.69
N GLY A 471 7.32 5.62 -34.53
CA GLY A 471 8.01 4.56 -35.28
C GLY A 471 8.74 5.10 -36.52
N ASP A 472 9.27 4.21 -37.36
CA ASP A 472 9.96 4.58 -38.61
C ASP A 472 9.03 4.63 -39.84
N ASP A 473 7.74 4.38 -39.63
CA ASP A 473 6.78 4.29 -40.74
C ASP A 473 6.68 5.61 -41.52
N THR A 474 6.53 5.49 -42.84
CA THR A 474 6.20 6.61 -43.72
C THR A 474 4.73 6.98 -43.56
N LEU A 475 4.34 8.21 -43.89
CA LEU A 475 2.93 8.62 -43.83
C LEU A 475 2.00 7.75 -44.69
N GLN A 476 2.52 7.12 -45.76
CA GLN A 476 1.80 6.17 -46.59
C GLN A 476 1.58 4.84 -45.87
N ALA A 477 2.61 4.31 -45.22
CA ALA A 477 2.51 3.10 -44.40
C ALA A 477 1.53 3.31 -43.22
N ILE A 478 1.60 4.46 -42.54
CA ILE A 478 0.66 4.83 -41.47
C ILE A 478 -0.78 4.88 -42.01
N ALA A 479 -0.99 5.48 -43.19
CA ALA A 479 -2.31 5.56 -43.80
C ALA A 479 -2.89 4.18 -44.13
N GLN A 480 -2.06 3.28 -44.68
CA GLN A 480 -2.43 1.89 -44.96
C GLN A 480 -2.76 1.12 -43.67
N SER A 481 -1.89 1.20 -42.67
CA SER A 481 -2.07 0.57 -41.35
C SER A 481 -3.38 0.99 -40.68
N LEU A 482 -3.70 2.28 -40.73
CA LEU A 482 -4.91 2.84 -40.12
C LEU A 482 -6.15 2.77 -41.04
N SER A 483 -6.02 2.22 -42.26
CA SER A 483 -7.10 2.13 -43.26
C SER A 483 -7.77 3.48 -43.56
N VAL A 484 -6.97 4.54 -43.70
CA VAL A 484 -7.43 5.90 -44.02
C VAL A 484 -6.65 6.49 -45.20
N SER A 485 -7.14 7.59 -45.80
CA SER A 485 -6.39 8.26 -46.87
C SER A 485 -5.11 8.93 -46.36
N ILE A 486 -4.08 9.01 -47.21
CA ILE A 486 -2.85 9.77 -46.90
C ILE A 486 -3.15 11.24 -46.58
N ASN A 487 -4.18 11.83 -47.20
CA ASN A 487 -4.59 13.21 -46.94
C ASN A 487 -5.19 13.36 -45.52
N THR A 488 -5.90 12.33 -45.05
CA THR A 488 -6.39 12.26 -43.67
C THR A 488 -5.22 12.23 -42.68
N VAL A 489 -4.21 11.39 -42.94
CA VAL A 489 -3.00 11.33 -42.12
C VAL A 489 -2.26 12.67 -42.11
N ARG A 490 -2.00 13.27 -43.29
CA ARG A 490 -1.34 14.59 -43.39
C ARG A 490 -2.08 15.67 -42.61
N SER A 491 -3.41 15.71 -42.69
CA SER A 491 -4.22 16.67 -41.94
C SER A 491 -4.15 16.44 -40.42
N GLN A 492 -4.17 15.18 -39.97
CA GLN A 492 -4.00 14.87 -38.55
C GLN A 492 -2.58 15.19 -38.04
N VAL A 493 -1.53 14.90 -38.81
CA VAL A 493 -0.15 15.27 -38.49
C VAL A 493 0.00 16.79 -38.35
N ARG A 494 -0.56 17.57 -39.28
CA ARG A 494 -0.56 19.04 -39.18
C ARG A 494 -1.28 19.53 -37.93
N SER A 495 -2.41 18.90 -37.57
CA SER A 495 -3.12 19.23 -36.33
C SER A 495 -2.28 18.90 -35.09
N VAL A 496 -1.62 17.74 -35.07
CA VAL A 496 -0.68 17.33 -34.01
C VAL A 496 0.45 18.34 -33.88
N TYR A 497 1.15 18.67 -34.97
CA TYR A 497 2.26 19.63 -34.96
C TYR A 497 1.82 21.00 -34.46
N ARG A 498 0.68 21.50 -34.92
CA ARG A 498 0.11 22.77 -34.44
C ARG A 498 -0.20 22.72 -32.94
N LYS A 499 -0.76 21.62 -32.45
CA LYS A 499 -1.11 21.45 -31.02
C LYS A 499 0.11 21.29 -30.12
N LEU A 500 1.17 20.67 -30.63
CA LEU A 500 2.46 20.55 -29.96
C LEU A 500 3.35 21.80 -30.14
N GLN A 501 2.91 22.78 -30.94
CA GLN A 501 3.67 23.98 -31.31
C GLN A 501 5.05 23.67 -31.93
N VAL A 502 5.11 22.66 -32.80
CA VAL A 502 6.32 22.21 -33.51
C VAL A 502 6.10 22.20 -35.02
N SER A 503 7.20 22.07 -35.78
CA SER A 503 7.16 22.00 -37.25
C SER A 503 7.72 20.71 -37.84
N THR A 504 8.42 19.88 -37.05
CA THR A 504 9.10 18.68 -37.55
C THR A 504 8.63 17.41 -36.81
N ARG A 505 8.88 16.25 -37.44
CA ARG A 505 8.64 14.93 -36.82
C ARG A 505 9.47 14.78 -35.55
N ASP A 506 10.74 15.13 -35.63
CA ASP A 506 11.69 14.95 -34.53
C ASP A 506 11.33 15.85 -33.35
N ASP A 507 10.95 17.11 -33.60
CA ASP A 507 10.47 18.03 -32.56
C ASP A 507 9.17 17.51 -31.91
N ALA A 508 8.25 16.99 -32.73
CA ALA A 508 7.00 16.41 -32.23
C ALA A 508 7.26 15.19 -31.33
N ILE A 509 8.17 14.30 -31.72
CA ILE A 509 8.59 13.15 -30.91
C ILE A 509 9.28 13.62 -29.64
N ALA A 510 10.17 14.61 -29.72
CA ALA A 510 10.90 15.14 -28.57
C ALA A 510 9.94 15.78 -27.53
N VAL A 511 9.00 16.62 -27.97
CA VAL A 511 7.97 17.20 -27.10
C VAL A 511 7.06 16.12 -26.52
N ALA A 512 6.62 15.18 -27.35
CA ALA A 512 5.74 14.09 -26.91
C ALA A 512 6.41 13.13 -25.91
N THR A 513 7.72 12.90 -26.06
CA THR A 513 8.50 12.11 -25.11
C THR A 513 8.62 12.85 -23.77
N ARG A 514 9.04 14.13 -23.79
CA ARG A 514 9.23 14.91 -22.56
C ARG A 514 7.93 15.13 -21.76
N SER A 515 6.79 15.24 -22.45
CA SER A 515 5.48 15.44 -21.82
C SER A 515 4.77 14.15 -21.43
N GLY A 516 5.34 12.98 -21.77
CA GLY A 516 4.75 11.67 -21.49
C GLY A 516 3.63 11.25 -22.45
N LEU A 517 3.40 11.97 -23.55
CA LEU A 517 2.36 11.64 -24.55
C LEU A 517 2.61 10.29 -25.24
N LEU A 518 3.86 9.83 -25.35
CA LEU A 518 4.23 8.53 -25.94
C LEU A 518 4.29 7.39 -24.91
N GLY A 519 4.21 7.69 -23.60
CA GLY A 519 4.17 6.70 -22.52
C GLY A 519 2.75 6.19 -22.20
N LEU A 520 1.73 6.77 -22.85
CA LEU A 520 0.34 6.37 -22.70
C LEU A 520 0.06 5.11 -23.52
N PRO A 521 -0.49 4.02 -22.95
CA PRO A 521 -0.99 2.94 -23.80
C PRO A 521 -2.02 3.53 -24.78
N PRO A 522 -1.99 3.16 -26.07
CA PRO A 522 -2.97 3.65 -27.04
C PRO A 522 -4.36 3.35 -26.49
N ALA A 523 -5.23 4.37 -26.43
CA ALA A 523 -6.57 4.22 -25.90
C ALA A 523 -7.24 3.03 -26.60
N ARG A 524 -7.43 1.91 -25.86
CA ARG A 524 -8.16 0.77 -26.41
C ARG A 524 -9.55 1.29 -26.79
N PRO A 525 -10.04 1.08 -28.01
CA PRO A 525 -11.42 1.40 -28.34
C PRO A 525 -12.30 0.70 -27.31
N ALA A 526 -13.23 1.43 -26.70
CA ALA A 526 -14.15 0.88 -25.71
C ALA A 526 -14.79 -0.39 -26.28
N GLU A 527 -14.50 -1.53 -25.68
CA GLU A 527 -15.26 -2.75 -25.94
C GLU A 527 -16.69 -2.43 -25.54
N ARG A 528 -17.58 -2.39 -26.54
CA ARG A 528 -19.01 -2.26 -26.32
C ARG A 528 -19.43 -3.49 -25.52
N SER A 529 -19.64 -3.31 -24.22
CA SER A 529 -20.31 -4.29 -23.34
C SER A 529 -21.79 -4.37 -23.68
#